data_AF-A0A8T5T985-F1
#
_entry.id   AF-A0A8T5T985-F1
#
_cell.length_a   1.000
_cell.length_b   1.000
_cell.length_c   1.000
_cell.angle_alpha   90.00
_cell.angle_beta   90.00
_cell.angle_gamma   90.00
#
_symmetry.space_group_name_H-M   'P 1'
#
loop_
_entity.id
_entity.type
_entity.pdbx_description
1 polymer ?
#
loop_
_entity_poly.entity_id
_entity_poly.type
_entity_poly.pdbx_seq_one_letter_code
_entity_poly.pdbx_strand_id
1 'polypeptide(L)'
;MPLSLTFLFIAFLIKIMLFGKMKYKYITEEIFKEKKIRKWTLIILINLGLVMLNFTIISLLVFLYFEIWFLTLASLLMGGIILCILLAAFDNMFPTLEKLRSYKTGGSLRNNPIIGMIVVLLLYLVLPLVVVQLIGSLIFMFPISLSTKFTILNIVEPITKFSTLFLLFLSIVPKWLRLPYGTNSLNQYFKDIKISNRQPILKNIFIGIGSFLILIIPLLVGSIFLGNYSFDLGRIFEGYGGYIFLFMLIPVILEEIAFRGVMTSMSNRKYKIFTTIFISGILFGIAHIINFLAFSIDPLNTILQVIYASFIGFALSYMFLKTKSLIPSMIFHYIFNIFNIIFTPVSFDKPLLLIIYSVIFIGIIPMILIILFVKIIKTKVNLKRDSI
;
A
#
# COMPACT_ATOMS: atom_id res chain seq x y z
N MET A 1 8.73 -19.96 -1.61
CA MET A 1 7.93 -19.93 -2.85
C MET A 1 8.39 -18.73 -3.66
N PRO A 2 9.04 -18.88 -4.83
CA PRO A 2 9.53 -17.72 -5.57
C PRO A 2 8.34 -16.89 -6.07
N LEU A 3 8.36 -15.61 -5.72
CA LEU A 3 7.19 -14.76 -5.56
C LEU A 3 6.40 -14.46 -6.85
N SER A 4 6.96 -14.64 -8.04
CA SER A 4 6.27 -14.36 -9.31
C SER A 4 5.07 -15.28 -9.61
N LEU A 5 4.93 -16.43 -8.94
CA LEU A 5 3.93 -17.44 -9.31
C LEU A 5 2.75 -17.59 -8.40
N THR A 6 2.93 -17.41 -7.10
CA THR A 6 1.78 -17.25 -6.24
C THR A 6 1.13 -15.93 -6.50
N PHE A 7 1.89 -14.98 -7.09
CA PHE A 7 1.41 -13.72 -7.66
C PHE A 7 0.53 -13.84 -8.89
N LEU A 8 -0.40 -14.78 -8.75
CA LEU A 8 -1.74 -14.27 -8.47
C LEU A 8 -2.28 -13.68 -9.76
N PHE A 9 -2.11 -14.31 -10.94
CA PHE A 9 -2.59 -15.62 -11.47
C PHE A 9 -3.78 -16.37 -10.81
N ILE A 10 -4.00 -16.14 -9.52
CA ILE A 10 -5.25 -15.55 -8.94
C ILE A 10 -5.71 -14.27 -9.68
N ALA A 11 -4.94 -13.85 -10.70
CA ALA A 11 -5.39 -13.44 -11.99
C ALA A 11 -6.36 -14.50 -12.46
N PHE A 12 -7.56 -14.32 -11.95
CA PHE A 12 -8.56 -13.84 -12.86
C PHE A 12 -9.17 -14.97 -13.70
N LEU A 13 -8.60 -16.18 -13.63
CA LEU A 13 -9.28 -17.43 -13.30
C LEU A 13 -10.52 -17.17 -12.39
N ILE A 14 -10.40 -16.32 -11.36
CA ILE A 14 -11.54 -15.93 -10.48
C ILE A 14 -12.43 -14.81 -11.06
N LYS A 15 -11.90 -13.94 -11.93
CA LYS A 15 -12.68 -12.84 -12.55
C LYS A 15 -13.66 -13.37 -13.61
N ILE A 16 -13.41 -14.53 -14.20
CA ILE A 16 -14.22 -15.09 -15.30
C ILE A 16 -15.05 -16.30 -14.87
N MET A 17 -14.57 -17.11 -13.93
CA MET A 17 -15.37 -18.23 -13.40
C MET A 17 -16.53 -17.77 -12.49
N LEU A 18 -16.45 -16.61 -11.80
CA LEU A 18 -17.26 -16.35 -10.59
C LEU A 18 -18.10 -15.05 -10.52
N PHE A 19 -18.19 -14.25 -11.59
CA PHE A 19 -19.11 -13.08 -11.63
C PHE A 19 -20.14 -13.21 -12.79
N GLY A 20 -21.03 -14.20 -12.87
CA GLY A 20 -21.99 -14.61 -11.86
C GLY A 20 -23.42 -14.42 -12.41
N LYS A 21 -24.13 -15.55 -12.64
CA LYS A 21 -25.49 -15.80 -13.20
C LYS A 21 -26.06 -14.86 -14.28
N MET A 22 -26.09 -15.37 -15.50
CA MET A 22 -27.30 -15.31 -16.36
C MET A 22 -27.72 -16.74 -16.75
N LYS A 23 -28.94 -16.87 -17.29
CA LYS A 23 -29.82 -18.05 -17.34
C LYS A 23 -29.21 -19.37 -17.87
N TYR A 24 -28.05 -19.39 -18.53
CA TYR A 24 -27.42 -20.60 -19.08
C TYR A 24 -25.88 -20.57 -18.99
N LYS A 25 -25.26 -21.77 -18.98
CA LYS A 25 -23.83 -22.08 -18.76
C LYS A 25 -22.86 -21.13 -19.52
N TYR A 26 -21.89 -20.57 -18.77
CA TYR A 26 -20.63 -19.88 -19.15
C TYR A 26 -20.62 -18.82 -20.31
N ILE A 27 -20.16 -17.59 -20.00
CA ILE A 27 -20.03 -16.42 -20.90
C ILE A 27 -19.20 -16.69 -22.18
N THR A 28 -18.21 -17.60 -22.10
CA THR A 28 -17.37 -17.95 -23.25
C THR A 28 -18.11 -18.71 -24.34
N GLU A 29 -19.24 -19.36 -24.01
CA GLU A 29 -20.11 -20.05 -24.97
C GLU A 29 -21.00 -19.07 -25.75
N GLU A 30 -21.31 -17.90 -25.20
CA GLU A 30 -22.09 -16.85 -25.88
C GLU A 30 -21.26 -15.96 -26.81
N ILE A 31 -20.00 -15.66 -26.45
CA ILE A 31 -19.17 -14.68 -27.19
C ILE A 31 -18.50 -15.25 -28.45
N PHE A 32 -18.16 -16.54 -28.46
CA PHE A 32 -17.39 -17.18 -29.56
C PHE A 32 -18.12 -18.38 -30.20
N LYS A 33 -19.40 -18.21 -30.55
CA LYS A 33 -20.19 -19.27 -31.21
C LYS A 33 -19.60 -19.78 -32.53
N GLU A 34 -18.88 -18.93 -33.28
CA GLU A 34 -18.46 -19.24 -34.67
C GLU A 34 -16.97 -19.53 -34.86
N LYS A 35 -16.10 -19.34 -33.84
CA LYS A 35 -14.62 -19.47 -34.00
C LYS A 35 -13.97 -20.42 -32.99
N LYS A 36 -14.38 -21.70 -33.03
CA LYS A 36 -13.88 -22.78 -32.14
C LYS A 36 -12.34 -22.93 -32.14
N ILE A 37 -11.67 -22.77 -33.28
CA ILE A 37 -10.21 -22.97 -33.38
C ILE A 37 -9.45 -21.90 -32.58
N ARG A 38 -9.80 -20.62 -32.76
CA ARG A 38 -9.17 -19.50 -32.04
C ARG A 38 -9.32 -19.62 -30.52
N LYS A 39 -10.45 -20.17 -30.04
CA LYS A 39 -10.68 -20.51 -28.63
C LYS A 39 -9.65 -21.51 -28.11
N TRP A 40 -9.50 -22.64 -28.80
CA TRP A 40 -8.58 -23.69 -28.37
C TRP A 40 -7.12 -23.24 -28.42
N THR A 41 -6.73 -22.47 -29.44
CA THR A 41 -5.38 -21.87 -29.52
C THR A 41 -5.09 -20.97 -28.32
N LEU A 42 -6.04 -20.11 -27.92
CA LEU A 42 -5.89 -19.25 -26.74
C LEU A 42 -5.77 -20.03 -25.42
N ILE A 43 -6.60 -21.06 -25.23
CA ILE A 43 -6.55 -21.92 -24.03
C ILE A 43 -5.22 -22.66 -23.94
N ILE A 44 -4.74 -23.19 -25.08
CA ILE A 44 -3.44 -23.89 -25.16
C ILE A 44 -2.29 -22.93 -24.84
N LEU A 45 -2.30 -21.71 -25.38
CA LEU A 45 -1.28 -20.69 -25.12
C LEU A 45 -1.24 -20.27 -23.63
N ILE A 46 -2.41 -20.13 -22.99
CA ILE A 46 -2.50 -19.84 -21.54
C ILE A 46 -1.90 -20.97 -20.71
N ASN A 47 -2.26 -22.22 -21.02
CA ASN A 47 -1.74 -23.39 -20.32
C ASN A 47 -0.23 -23.57 -20.51
N LEU A 48 0.28 -23.42 -21.74
CA LEU A 48 1.72 -23.43 -22.02
C LEU A 48 2.45 -22.33 -21.24
N GLY A 49 1.85 -21.14 -21.13
CA GLY A 49 2.41 -20.05 -20.35
C GLY A 49 2.55 -20.37 -18.86
N LEU A 50 1.56 -21.05 -18.28
CA LEU A 50 1.58 -21.50 -16.88
C LEU A 50 2.65 -22.57 -16.62
N VAL A 51 2.83 -23.52 -17.55
CA VAL A 51 3.87 -24.56 -17.44
C VAL A 51 5.26 -23.95 -17.49
N MET A 52 5.49 -23.00 -18.39
CA MET A 52 6.80 -22.34 -18.52
C MET A 52 7.14 -21.43 -17.35
N LEU A 53 6.13 -20.82 -16.72
CA LEU A 53 6.29 -20.06 -15.49
C LEU A 53 6.80 -20.95 -14.34
N ASN A 54 6.28 -22.18 -14.21
CA ASN A 54 6.81 -23.17 -13.26
C ASN A 54 8.26 -23.55 -13.56
N PHE A 55 8.62 -23.64 -14.85
CA PHE A 55 10.01 -23.83 -15.26
C PHE A 55 10.90 -22.67 -14.81
N THR A 56 10.47 -21.41 -14.93
CA THR A 56 11.24 -20.25 -14.47
C THR A 56 11.51 -20.28 -12.95
N ILE A 57 10.56 -20.75 -12.13
CA ILE A 57 10.83 -21.00 -10.69
C ILE A 57 11.93 -22.03 -10.51
N ILE A 58 11.77 -23.19 -11.15
CA ILE A 58 12.67 -24.32 -10.96
C ILE A 58 14.07 -23.89 -11.38
N SER A 59 14.21 -23.17 -12.49
CA SER A 59 15.47 -22.58 -12.95
C SER A 59 16.05 -21.55 -11.98
N LEU A 60 15.22 -20.74 -11.29
CA LEU A 60 15.67 -19.82 -10.24
C LEU A 60 16.15 -20.56 -8.98
N LEU A 61 15.49 -21.66 -8.61
CA LEU A 61 15.89 -22.50 -7.48
C LEU A 61 17.19 -23.28 -7.77
N VAL A 62 17.33 -23.79 -8.99
CA VAL A 62 18.56 -24.43 -9.48
C VAL A 62 19.70 -23.41 -9.51
N PHE A 63 19.43 -22.17 -9.92
CA PHE A 63 20.40 -21.09 -9.88
C PHE A 63 20.93 -20.79 -8.47
N LEU A 64 20.04 -20.72 -7.47
CA LEU A 64 20.42 -20.49 -6.07
C LEU A 64 21.34 -21.58 -5.51
N TYR A 65 21.35 -22.78 -6.11
CA TYR A 65 22.10 -23.93 -5.61
C TYR A 65 23.34 -24.27 -6.47
N PHE A 66 23.30 -24.01 -7.77
CA PHE A 66 24.32 -24.43 -8.73
C PHE A 66 24.96 -23.26 -9.51
N GLU A 67 24.55 -22.01 -9.26
CA GLU A 67 25.08 -20.79 -9.90
C GLU A 67 25.06 -20.79 -11.45
N ILE A 68 24.12 -21.52 -12.06
CA ILE A 68 24.03 -21.63 -13.54
C ILE A 68 23.30 -20.42 -14.15
N TRP A 69 24.02 -19.32 -14.30
CA TRP A 69 23.47 -18.02 -14.73
C TRP A 69 22.75 -18.01 -16.08
N PHE A 70 23.21 -18.81 -17.06
CA PHE A 70 22.64 -18.84 -18.40
C PHE A 70 21.22 -19.41 -18.43
N LEU A 71 20.96 -20.44 -17.63
CA LEU A 71 19.65 -21.11 -17.55
C LEU A 71 18.59 -20.19 -16.92
N THR A 72 19.00 -19.37 -15.95
CA THR A 72 18.16 -18.38 -15.27
C THR A 72 17.81 -17.22 -16.20
N LEU A 73 18.78 -16.70 -16.95
CA LEU A 73 18.53 -15.63 -17.90
C LEU A 73 17.59 -16.07 -19.03
N ALA A 74 17.83 -17.26 -19.60
CA ALA A 74 16.97 -17.83 -20.63
C ALA A 74 15.53 -18.03 -20.13
N SER A 75 15.36 -18.55 -18.92
CA SER A 75 14.03 -18.76 -18.32
C SER A 75 13.31 -17.47 -17.93
N LEU A 76 14.03 -16.42 -17.54
CA LEU A 76 13.47 -15.07 -17.30
C LEU A 76 13.00 -14.40 -18.59
N LEU A 77 13.83 -14.44 -19.65
CA LEU A 77 13.47 -13.89 -20.97
C LEU A 77 12.26 -14.61 -21.55
N MET A 78 12.23 -15.94 -21.45
CA MET A 78 11.10 -16.75 -21.90
C MET A 78 9.84 -16.49 -21.07
N GLY A 79 9.97 -16.33 -19.75
CA GLY A 79 8.88 -15.90 -18.86
C GLY A 79 8.32 -14.52 -19.22
N GLY A 80 9.19 -13.57 -19.60
CA GLY A 80 8.80 -12.23 -20.06
C GLY A 80 8.04 -12.24 -21.38
N ILE A 81 8.52 -12.99 -22.38
CA ILE A 81 7.83 -13.17 -23.68
C ILE A 81 6.44 -13.77 -23.46
N ILE A 82 6.34 -14.78 -22.59
CA ILE A 82 5.08 -15.46 -22.27
C ILE A 82 4.11 -14.53 -21.53
N LEU A 83 4.60 -13.69 -20.62
CA LEU A 83 3.79 -12.67 -19.96
C LEU A 83 3.21 -11.67 -21.00
N CYS A 84 4.02 -11.22 -21.96
CA CYS A 84 3.55 -10.37 -23.05
C CYS A 84 2.47 -11.06 -23.91
N ILE A 85 2.64 -12.35 -24.22
CA ILE A 85 1.63 -13.13 -24.96
C ILE A 85 0.34 -13.26 -24.14
N LEU A 86 0.44 -13.50 -22.83
CA LEU A 86 -0.71 -13.58 -21.92
C LEU A 86 -1.46 -12.25 -21.84
N LEU A 87 -0.75 -11.11 -21.76
CA LEU A 87 -1.34 -9.78 -21.76
C LEU A 87 -2.01 -9.45 -23.11
N ALA A 88 -1.36 -9.77 -24.23
CA ALA A 88 -1.94 -9.58 -25.56
C ALA A 88 -3.16 -10.49 -25.80
N ALA A 89 -3.11 -11.74 -25.33
CA ALA A 89 -4.24 -12.66 -25.34
C ALA A 89 -5.40 -12.11 -24.50
N PHE A 90 -5.10 -11.57 -23.32
CA PHE A 90 -6.07 -10.97 -22.42
C PHE A 90 -6.81 -9.80 -23.08
N ASP A 91 -6.09 -8.84 -23.69
CA ASP A 91 -6.71 -7.70 -24.40
C ASP A 91 -7.59 -8.15 -25.57
N ASN A 92 -7.22 -9.23 -26.25
CA ASN A 92 -7.98 -9.81 -27.36
C ASN A 92 -9.18 -10.67 -26.93
N MET A 93 -9.27 -11.08 -25.66
CA MET A 93 -10.36 -11.90 -25.12
C MET A 93 -11.58 -11.08 -24.68
N PHE A 94 -11.45 -9.76 -24.53
CA PHE A 94 -12.57 -8.87 -24.22
C PHE A 94 -13.19 -8.29 -25.50
N PRO A 95 -14.52 -8.26 -25.64
CA PRO A 95 -15.16 -7.52 -26.72
C PRO A 95 -14.76 -6.03 -26.64
N THR A 96 -14.55 -5.40 -27.79
CA THR A 96 -14.46 -3.94 -27.87
C THR A 96 -15.72 -3.32 -27.28
N LEU A 97 -15.57 -2.20 -26.55
CA LEU A 97 -16.63 -1.50 -25.79
C LEU A 97 -17.93 -1.29 -26.58
N GLU A 98 -17.85 -1.21 -27.91
CA GLU A 98 -18.99 -1.07 -28.82
C GLU A 98 -19.95 -2.27 -28.84
N LYS A 99 -19.47 -3.50 -28.61
CA LYS A 99 -20.29 -4.73 -28.63
C LYS A 99 -21.01 -5.00 -27.31
N LEU A 100 -20.74 -4.22 -26.26
CA LEU A 100 -21.19 -4.44 -24.89
C LEU A 100 -22.07 -3.27 -24.39
N ARG A 101 -22.99 -2.77 -25.23
CA ARG A 101 -23.84 -1.58 -24.91
C ARG A 101 -24.59 -1.65 -23.57
N SER A 102 -24.80 -2.83 -22.99
CA SER A 102 -25.45 -3.04 -21.67
C SER A 102 -24.50 -3.35 -20.51
N TYR A 103 -23.19 -3.57 -20.77
CA TYR A 103 -22.24 -4.02 -19.75
C TYR A 103 -21.36 -2.86 -19.27
N LYS A 104 -21.64 -2.35 -18.06
CA LYS A 104 -20.80 -1.35 -17.41
C LYS A 104 -19.49 -1.98 -16.92
N THR A 105 -18.49 -2.12 -17.80
CA THR A 105 -17.12 -2.43 -17.37
C THR A 105 -16.53 -1.20 -16.68
N GLY A 106 -16.01 -1.38 -15.47
CA GLY A 106 -15.37 -0.32 -14.70
C GLY A 106 -16.26 0.19 -13.56
N GLY A 107 -15.72 0.12 -12.35
CA GLY A 107 -16.38 0.60 -11.14
C GLY A 107 -16.82 -0.47 -10.15
N SER A 108 -16.63 -1.77 -10.42
CA SER A 108 -16.92 -2.83 -9.43
C SER A 108 -16.17 -2.60 -8.11
N LEU A 109 -14.87 -2.27 -8.17
CA LEU A 109 -14.06 -1.92 -7.01
C LEU A 109 -14.58 -0.69 -6.26
N ARG A 110 -15.11 0.30 -6.99
CA ARG A 110 -15.67 1.53 -6.43
C ARG A 110 -17.07 1.33 -5.84
N ASN A 111 -17.87 0.45 -6.45
CA ASN A 111 -19.23 0.13 -6.01
C ASN A 111 -19.22 -0.84 -4.83
N ASN A 112 -18.12 -1.58 -4.65
CA ASN A 112 -17.82 -2.42 -3.50
C ASN A 112 -16.54 -1.93 -2.79
N PRO A 113 -16.61 -0.82 -2.04
CA PRO A 113 -15.42 -0.17 -1.49
C PRO A 113 -14.53 -1.09 -0.66
N ILE A 114 -15.08 -2.03 0.12
CA ILE A 114 -14.25 -3.00 0.87
C ILE A 114 -13.36 -3.83 -0.07
N ILE A 115 -13.94 -4.38 -1.15
CA ILE A 115 -13.18 -5.14 -2.15
C ILE A 115 -12.15 -4.22 -2.82
N GLY A 116 -12.55 -3.00 -3.18
CA GLY A 116 -11.62 -2.00 -3.72
C GLY A 116 -10.45 -1.70 -2.77
N MET A 117 -10.71 -1.53 -1.48
CA MET A 117 -9.69 -1.26 -0.47
C MET A 117 -8.73 -2.44 -0.32
N ILE A 118 -9.25 -3.67 -0.27
CA ILE A 118 -8.42 -4.88 -0.20
C ILE A 118 -7.54 -4.98 -1.44
N VAL A 119 -8.08 -4.73 -2.64
CA VAL A 119 -7.28 -4.74 -3.88
C VAL A 119 -6.19 -3.67 -3.85
N VAL A 120 -6.51 -2.44 -3.44
CA VAL A 120 -5.50 -1.37 -3.32
C VAL A 120 -4.46 -1.70 -2.26
N LEU A 121 -4.86 -2.31 -1.13
CA LEU A 121 -3.95 -2.72 -0.06
C LEU A 121 -3.00 -3.81 -0.54
N LEU A 122 -3.51 -4.83 -1.23
CA LEU A 122 -2.69 -5.88 -1.82
C LEU A 122 -1.71 -5.28 -2.84
N LEU A 123 -2.16 -4.41 -3.75
CA LEU A 123 -1.27 -3.74 -4.70
C LEU A 123 -0.21 -2.88 -4.01
N TYR A 124 -0.58 -2.18 -2.94
CA TYR A 124 0.33 -1.37 -2.13
C TYR A 124 1.42 -2.22 -1.47
N LEU A 125 1.08 -3.38 -0.90
CA LEU A 125 2.03 -4.24 -0.20
C LEU A 125 2.88 -5.08 -1.16
N VAL A 126 2.23 -5.70 -2.13
CA VAL A 126 2.84 -6.71 -3.01
C VAL A 126 3.63 -6.09 -4.15
N LEU A 127 3.01 -5.08 -4.78
CA LEU A 127 3.56 -4.23 -5.84
C LEU A 127 5.08 -4.07 -5.71
N PRO A 128 5.48 -3.32 -4.67
CA PRO A 128 6.88 -2.99 -4.43
C PRO A 128 7.76 -4.21 -4.15
N LEU A 129 7.26 -5.20 -3.39
CA LEU A 129 8.04 -6.38 -3.01
C LEU A 129 8.45 -7.21 -4.23
N VAL A 130 7.51 -7.43 -5.15
CA VAL A 130 7.77 -8.19 -6.37
C VAL A 130 8.79 -7.45 -7.24
N VAL A 131 8.62 -6.14 -7.44
CA VAL A 131 9.54 -5.36 -8.28
C VAL A 131 10.94 -5.29 -7.66
N VAL A 132 11.04 -5.08 -6.35
CA VAL A 132 12.32 -5.10 -5.62
C VAL A 132 13.00 -6.45 -5.74
N GLN A 133 12.28 -7.55 -5.55
CA GLN A 133 12.85 -8.88 -5.66
C GLN A 133 13.40 -9.16 -7.06
N LEU A 134 12.69 -8.71 -8.11
CA LEU A 134 13.16 -8.83 -9.49
C LEU A 134 14.44 -8.03 -9.72
N ILE A 135 14.48 -6.76 -9.33
CA ILE A 135 15.68 -5.93 -9.49
C ILE A 135 16.84 -6.44 -8.64
N GLY A 136 16.57 -6.86 -7.41
CA GLY A 136 17.55 -7.52 -6.54
C GLY A 136 18.15 -8.75 -7.22
N SER A 137 17.32 -9.63 -7.78
CA SER A 137 17.81 -10.81 -8.49
C SER A 137 18.75 -10.45 -9.66
N LEU A 138 18.44 -9.38 -10.40
CA LEU A 138 19.29 -8.89 -11.50
C LEU A 138 20.64 -8.38 -10.98
N ILE A 139 20.66 -7.66 -9.86
CA ILE A 139 21.91 -7.18 -9.23
C ILE A 139 22.80 -8.37 -8.82
N PHE A 140 22.18 -9.41 -8.26
CA PHE A 140 22.91 -10.61 -7.86
C PHE A 140 23.53 -11.35 -9.06
N MET A 141 23.04 -11.15 -10.28
CA MET A 141 23.60 -11.70 -11.53
C MET A 141 24.92 -11.11 -11.99
N PHE A 142 25.31 -9.94 -11.49
CA PHE A 142 26.57 -9.34 -11.91
C PHE A 142 27.77 -10.00 -11.19
N PRO A 143 28.90 -10.24 -11.89
CA PRO A 143 30.11 -10.82 -11.30
C PRO A 143 30.91 -9.76 -10.52
N ILE A 144 30.27 -9.13 -9.55
CA ILE A 144 30.86 -8.14 -8.64
C ILE A 144 30.89 -8.68 -7.21
N SER A 145 31.70 -8.06 -6.35
CA SER A 145 31.84 -8.51 -4.96
C SER A 145 30.51 -8.46 -4.19
N LEU A 146 30.33 -9.36 -3.23
CA LEU A 146 29.11 -9.46 -2.44
C LEU A 146 28.82 -8.18 -1.63
N SER A 147 29.86 -7.52 -1.09
CA SER A 147 29.72 -6.24 -0.39
C SER A 147 29.24 -5.13 -1.31
N THR A 148 29.73 -5.10 -2.56
CA THR A 148 29.24 -4.18 -3.60
C THR A 148 27.77 -4.46 -3.93
N LYS A 149 27.35 -5.72 -4.07
CA LYS A 149 25.94 -6.08 -4.32
C LYS A 149 25.01 -5.55 -3.22
N PHE A 150 25.36 -5.76 -1.96
CA PHE A 150 24.56 -5.25 -0.83
C PHE A 150 24.52 -3.72 -0.77
N THR A 151 25.65 -3.05 -1.05
CA THR A 151 25.70 -1.59 -1.12
C THR A 151 24.78 -1.04 -2.20
N ILE A 152 24.80 -1.64 -3.40
CA ILE A 152 23.90 -1.28 -4.50
C ILE A 152 22.44 -1.56 -4.10
N LEU A 153 22.14 -2.71 -3.51
CA LEU A 153 20.78 -3.08 -3.12
C LEU A 153 20.18 -2.08 -2.12
N ASN A 154 20.95 -1.65 -1.12
CA ASN A 154 20.52 -0.66 -0.13
C ASN A 154 20.13 0.70 -0.75
N ILE A 155 20.71 1.05 -1.90
CA ILE A 155 20.36 2.28 -2.65
C ILE A 155 19.18 2.01 -3.59
N VAL A 156 19.21 0.91 -4.34
CA VAL A 156 18.25 0.62 -5.42
C VAL A 156 16.88 0.21 -4.87
N GLU A 157 16.82 -0.56 -3.79
CA GLU A 157 15.58 -1.04 -3.19
C GLU A 157 14.62 0.10 -2.82
N PRO A 158 14.99 1.10 -2.00
CA PRO A 158 14.07 2.18 -1.64
C PRO A 158 13.62 3.01 -2.84
N ILE A 159 14.51 3.28 -3.81
CA ILE A 159 14.18 3.98 -5.07
C ILE A 159 13.15 3.18 -5.86
N THR A 160 13.32 1.86 -5.94
CA THR A 160 12.43 0.95 -6.65
C THR A 160 11.06 0.90 -5.99
N LYS A 161 11.00 0.74 -4.67
CA LYS A 161 9.75 0.77 -3.90
C LYS A 161 8.99 2.07 -4.14
N PHE A 162 9.70 3.19 -4.01
CA PHE A 162 9.14 4.51 -4.23
C PHE A 162 8.60 4.67 -5.64
N SER A 163 9.40 4.37 -6.66
CA SER A 163 9.02 4.50 -8.07
C SER A 163 7.79 3.64 -8.40
N THR A 164 7.75 2.42 -7.85
CA THR A 164 6.62 1.49 -8.03
C THR A 164 5.34 2.04 -7.42
N LEU A 165 5.39 2.53 -6.18
CA LEU A 165 4.24 3.12 -5.51
C LEU A 165 3.79 4.44 -6.17
N PHE A 166 4.74 5.24 -6.64
CA PHE A 166 4.45 6.46 -7.38
C PHE A 166 3.70 6.16 -8.68
N LEU A 167 4.17 5.19 -9.47
CA LEU A 167 3.48 4.70 -10.66
C LEU A 167 2.11 4.11 -10.33
N LEU A 168 2.00 3.37 -9.23
CA LEU A 168 0.73 2.81 -8.75
C LEU A 168 -0.28 3.93 -8.48
N PHE A 169 0.05 4.93 -7.66
CA PHE A 169 -0.91 5.93 -7.22
C PHE A 169 -1.12 7.11 -8.16
N LEU A 170 -0.22 7.35 -9.12
CA LEU A 170 -0.39 8.43 -10.11
C LEU A 170 -0.79 7.92 -11.50
N SER A 171 -0.60 6.63 -11.80
CA SER A 171 -0.99 6.07 -13.11
C SER A 171 -2.02 4.96 -12.97
N ILE A 172 -1.69 3.87 -12.28
CA ILE A 172 -2.54 2.66 -12.29
C ILE A 172 -3.87 2.92 -11.56
N VAL A 173 -3.84 3.44 -10.34
CA VAL A 173 -5.03 3.70 -9.53
C VAL A 173 -5.99 4.71 -10.19
N PRO A 174 -5.55 5.91 -10.63
CA PRO A 174 -6.45 6.87 -11.25
C PRO A 174 -6.86 6.48 -12.68
N LYS A 175 -5.94 6.02 -13.54
CA LYS A 175 -6.25 5.83 -14.98
C LYS A 175 -6.83 4.45 -15.27
N TRP A 176 -6.31 3.40 -14.64
CA TRP A 176 -6.68 2.01 -14.95
C TRP A 176 -7.77 1.50 -14.02
N LEU A 177 -7.60 1.67 -12.71
CA LEU A 177 -8.62 1.26 -11.72
C LEU A 177 -9.77 2.27 -11.62
N ARG A 178 -9.55 3.51 -12.08
CA ARG A 178 -10.51 4.62 -12.02
C ARG A 178 -11.03 4.85 -10.60
N LEU A 179 -10.11 4.83 -9.63
CA LEU A 179 -10.37 5.08 -8.21
C LEU A 179 -9.89 6.49 -7.81
N PRO A 180 -10.50 7.12 -6.79
CA PRO A 180 -11.65 6.61 -6.03
C PRO A 180 -13.02 6.90 -6.68
N TYR A 181 -13.15 7.88 -7.60
CA TYR A 181 -14.46 8.31 -8.12
C TYR A 181 -14.74 7.98 -9.58
N GLY A 182 -13.79 7.48 -10.35
CA GLY A 182 -13.99 7.17 -11.78
C GLY A 182 -13.25 8.08 -12.76
N THR A 183 -12.30 8.87 -12.27
CA THR A 183 -11.71 9.99 -13.01
C THR A 183 -10.42 9.58 -13.69
N ASN A 184 -10.30 9.87 -14.99
CA ASN A 184 -9.07 9.57 -15.75
C ASN A 184 -8.08 10.75 -15.78
N SER A 185 -8.52 11.94 -15.35
CA SER A 185 -7.68 13.14 -15.29
C SER A 185 -6.93 13.21 -13.97
N LEU A 186 -5.61 13.40 -14.03
CA LEU A 186 -4.75 13.60 -12.85
C LEU A 186 -5.19 14.79 -11.99
N ASN A 187 -5.55 15.91 -12.63
CA ASN A 187 -6.01 17.10 -11.90
C ASN A 187 -7.29 16.83 -11.11
N GLN A 188 -8.20 16.03 -11.67
CA GLN A 188 -9.40 15.64 -10.96
C GLN A 188 -9.08 14.64 -9.85
N TYR A 189 -8.19 13.67 -10.11
CA TYR A 189 -7.74 12.72 -9.11
C TYR A 189 -7.15 13.42 -7.87
N PHE A 190 -6.29 14.43 -8.05
CA PHE A 190 -5.76 15.20 -6.93
C PHE A 190 -6.86 15.87 -6.10
N LYS A 191 -7.86 16.48 -6.76
CA LYS A 191 -9.05 17.05 -6.08
C LYS A 191 -9.85 15.99 -5.32
N ASP A 192 -9.97 14.81 -5.91
CA ASP A 192 -10.72 13.68 -5.36
C ASP A 192 -10.07 13.15 -4.08
N ILE A 193 -8.75 12.97 -4.09
CA ILE A 193 -7.96 12.57 -2.91
C ILE A 193 -7.67 13.73 -1.94
N LYS A 194 -8.26 14.90 -2.18
CA LYS A 194 -8.17 16.10 -1.33
C LYS A 194 -6.76 16.67 -1.21
N ILE A 195 -6.01 16.64 -2.31
CA ILE A 195 -4.85 17.49 -2.57
C ILE A 195 -5.35 18.60 -3.52
N SER A 196 -5.65 19.79 -2.98
CA SER A 196 -6.19 20.90 -3.79
C SER A 196 -5.43 22.20 -3.54
N ASN A 197 -5.41 23.06 -4.55
CA ASN A 197 -4.66 24.32 -4.52
C ASN A 197 -5.28 25.41 -3.61
N ARG A 198 -6.50 25.22 -3.11
CA ARG A 198 -7.23 26.20 -2.28
C ARG A 198 -7.58 25.61 -0.92
N GLN A 199 -6.55 25.18 -0.17
CA GLN A 199 -6.70 24.70 1.20
C GLN A 199 -6.17 25.74 2.18
N PRO A 200 -6.69 25.80 3.41
CA PRO A 200 -6.12 26.65 4.44
C PRO A 200 -4.78 26.05 4.91
N ILE A 201 -3.71 26.29 4.15
CA ILE A 201 -2.39 25.65 4.31
C ILE A 201 -1.87 25.81 5.74
N LEU A 202 -1.88 27.04 6.28
CA LEU A 202 -1.44 27.30 7.66
C LEU A 202 -2.24 26.51 8.70
N LYS A 203 -3.55 26.36 8.50
CA LYS A 203 -4.40 25.56 9.38
C LYS A 203 -4.07 24.07 9.29
N ASN A 204 -3.81 23.56 8.09
CA ASN A 204 -3.43 22.16 7.90
C ASN A 204 -2.05 21.87 8.51
N ILE A 205 -1.10 22.78 8.36
CA ILE A 205 0.22 22.70 9.01
C ILE A 205 0.03 22.67 10.53
N PHE A 206 -0.75 23.61 11.09
CA PHE A 206 -1.03 23.67 12.52
C PHE A 206 -1.68 22.38 13.04
N ILE A 207 -2.66 21.83 12.32
CA ILE A 207 -3.31 20.57 12.71
C ILE A 207 -2.32 19.40 12.67
N GLY A 208 -1.50 19.30 11.62
CA GLY A 208 -0.53 18.22 11.46
C GLY A 208 0.54 18.25 12.56
N ILE A 209 1.21 19.39 12.74
CA ILE A 209 2.25 19.58 13.77
C ILE A 209 1.64 19.45 15.17
N GLY A 210 0.50 20.11 15.43
CA GLY A 210 -0.16 20.04 16.74
C GLY A 210 -0.57 18.63 17.12
N SER A 211 -1.05 17.82 16.17
CA SER A 211 -1.37 16.42 16.42
C SER A 211 -0.13 15.57 16.73
N PHE A 212 1.01 15.88 16.12
CA PHE A 212 2.28 15.21 16.42
C PHE A 212 2.75 15.56 17.84
N LEU A 213 2.70 16.83 18.22
CA LEU A 213 3.01 17.28 19.59
C LEU A 213 2.06 16.70 20.63
N ILE A 214 0.81 16.41 20.26
CA ILE A 214 -0.12 15.70 21.15
C ILE A 214 0.26 14.23 21.30
N LEU A 215 0.75 13.57 20.25
CA LEU A 215 1.18 12.18 20.31
C LEU A 215 2.46 12.01 21.14
N ILE A 216 3.41 12.93 21.00
CA ILE A 216 4.72 12.80 21.64
C ILE A 216 4.63 12.86 23.18
N ILE A 217 3.65 13.59 23.73
CA ILE A 217 3.51 13.76 25.18
C ILE A 217 3.17 12.44 25.87
N PRO A 218 2.06 11.73 25.55
CA PRO A 218 1.80 10.40 26.08
C PRO A 218 2.92 9.41 25.80
N LEU A 219 3.53 9.47 24.61
CA LEU A 219 4.63 8.59 24.26
C LEU A 219 5.82 8.76 25.23
N LEU A 220 6.27 10.00 25.47
CA LEU A 220 7.35 10.30 26.41
C LEU A 220 6.99 9.98 27.87
N VAL A 221 5.74 10.25 28.27
CA VAL A 221 5.25 9.85 29.60
C VAL A 221 5.33 8.33 29.73
N GLY A 222 4.79 7.58 28.78
CA GLY A 222 4.84 6.12 28.79
C GLY A 222 6.27 5.58 28.80
N SER A 223 7.19 6.20 28.05
CA SER A 223 8.58 5.77 27.98
C SER A 223 9.35 5.98 29.28
N ILE A 224 9.10 7.10 29.98
CA ILE A 224 9.74 7.42 31.27
C ILE A 224 9.15 6.60 32.42
N PHE A 225 7.83 6.37 32.44
CA PHE A 225 7.16 5.71 33.56
C PHE A 225 7.16 4.18 33.45
N LEU A 226 7.16 3.62 32.24
CA LEU A 226 7.03 2.17 32.05
C LEU A 226 8.29 1.49 31.51
N GLY A 227 9.23 2.25 30.97
CA GLY A 227 10.42 1.72 30.33
C GLY A 227 11.69 2.46 30.72
N ASN A 228 12.80 2.01 30.18
CA ASN A 228 14.11 2.64 30.33
C ASN A 228 14.38 3.46 29.07
N TYR A 229 13.94 4.71 29.09
CA TYR A 229 14.14 5.64 27.99
C TYR A 229 15.46 6.41 28.14
N SER A 230 16.24 6.46 27.06
CA SER A 230 17.37 7.38 26.92
C SER A 230 17.16 8.27 25.70
N PHE A 231 17.22 9.59 25.93
CA PHE A 231 17.19 10.56 24.85
C PHE A 231 18.56 10.61 24.18
N ASP A 232 18.58 10.42 22.87
CA ASP A 232 19.80 10.44 22.08
C ASP A 232 19.52 11.00 20.67
N LEU A 233 20.07 12.18 20.39
CA LEU A 233 19.98 12.84 19.08
C LEU A 233 20.91 12.18 18.06
N GLY A 234 21.97 11.51 18.51
CA GLY A 234 22.93 10.81 17.66
C GLY A 234 22.26 9.74 16.80
N ARG A 235 21.20 9.12 17.31
CA ARG A 235 20.38 8.12 16.59
C ARG A 235 19.80 8.59 15.27
N ILE A 236 19.58 9.91 15.10
CA ILE A 236 19.14 10.47 13.82
C ILE A 236 20.23 10.30 12.75
N PHE A 237 21.50 10.29 13.15
CA PHE A 237 22.67 10.23 12.28
C PHE A 237 23.36 8.85 12.27
N GLU A 238 22.97 7.94 13.18
CA GLU A 238 23.51 6.58 13.25
C GLU A 238 23.16 5.73 12.02
N GLY A 239 24.12 4.90 11.59
CA GLY A 239 23.95 3.98 10.46
C GLY A 239 23.61 4.72 9.17
N TYR A 240 22.45 4.41 8.59
CA TYR A 240 21.92 5.10 7.41
C TYR A 240 21.12 6.36 7.79
N GLY A 241 21.27 6.92 8.98
CA GLY A 241 20.50 8.04 9.52
C GLY A 241 20.42 9.26 8.59
N GLY A 242 21.51 9.57 7.87
CA GLY A 242 21.52 10.59 6.81
C GLY A 242 20.69 10.24 5.57
N TYR A 243 20.53 8.96 5.25
CA TYR A 243 19.74 8.44 4.11
C TYR A 243 18.23 8.37 4.43
N ILE A 244 17.85 8.29 5.72
CA ILE A 244 16.45 8.27 6.20
C ILE A 244 15.73 9.56 5.79
N PHE A 245 16.43 10.70 5.82
CA PHE A 245 15.91 12.02 5.48
C PHE A 245 15.53 12.24 4.01
N LEU A 246 15.85 11.34 3.07
CA LEU A 246 15.44 11.49 1.66
C LEU A 246 14.63 10.29 1.17
N PHE A 247 14.99 9.07 1.59
CA PHE A 247 14.42 7.84 1.04
C PHE A 247 13.24 7.26 1.85
N MET A 248 13.11 7.58 3.15
CA MET A 248 11.96 7.13 3.95
C MET A 248 10.78 8.11 3.96
N LEU A 249 10.99 9.34 3.47
CA LEU A 249 10.01 10.41 3.55
C LEU A 249 8.84 10.29 2.56
N ILE A 250 9.14 9.87 1.34
CA ILE A 250 8.15 9.84 0.25
C ILE A 250 7.21 8.62 0.34
N PRO A 251 7.63 7.43 0.82
CA PRO A 251 6.70 6.34 1.15
C PRO A 251 5.54 6.77 2.05
N VAL A 252 5.79 7.62 3.05
CA VAL A 252 4.76 8.13 3.98
C VAL A 252 3.68 8.94 3.26
N ILE A 253 4.07 9.78 2.29
CA ILE A 253 3.12 10.53 1.47
C ILE A 253 2.26 9.58 0.64
N LEU A 254 2.87 8.55 0.06
CA LEU A 254 2.16 7.55 -0.75
C LEU A 254 1.23 6.68 0.10
N GLU A 255 1.57 6.38 1.35
CA GLU A 255 0.68 5.75 2.31
C GLU A 255 -0.56 6.60 2.59
N GLU A 256 -0.39 7.89 2.86
CA GLU A 256 -1.54 8.78 3.05
C GLU A 256 -2.42 8.84 1.80
N ILE A 257 -1.82 8.89 0.60
CA ILE A 257 -2.57 8.79 -0.66
C ILE A 257 -3.34 7.48 -0.75
N ALA A 258 -2.72 6.35 -0.40
CA ALA A 258 -3.35 5.04 -0.43
C ALA A 258 -4.55 4.96 0.54
N PHE A 259 -4.30 5.16 1.83
CA PHE A 259 -5.26 4.87 2.90
C PHE A 259 -6.30 5.98 3.06
N ARG A 260 -5.90 7.26 2.99
CA ARG A 260 -6.81 8.39 3.21
C ARG A 260 -7.30 8.92 1.86
N GLY A 261 -6.38 9.20 0.94
CA GLY A 261 -6.70 9.71 -0.38
C GLY A 261 -7.66 8.80 -1.17
N VAL A 262 -7.31 7.53 -1.35
CA VAL A 262 -8.04 6.58 -2.20
C VAL A 262 -9.04 5.76 -1.38
N MET A 263 -8.56 4.97 -0.42
CA MET A 263 -9.38 4.00 0.31
C MET A 263 -10.47 4.67 1.16
N THR A 264 -10.11 5.66 1.99
CA THR A 264 -11.07 6.40 2.83
C THR A 264 -12.06 7.18 1.97
N SER A 265 -11.61 7.89 0.92
CA SER A 265 -12.51 8.60 0.01
C SER A 265 -13.51 7.67 -0.69
N MET A 266 -13.07 6.48 -1.10
CA MET A 266 -13.93 5.48 -1.72
C MET A 266 -14.97 4.93 -0.73
N SER A 267 -14.55 4.60 0.49
CA SER A 267 -15.44 4.06 1.52
C SER A 267 -16.43 5.07 2.09
N ASN A 268 -16.03 6.34 2.21
CA ASN A 268 -16.89 7.41 2.72
C ASN A 268 -18.11 7.69 1.82
N ARG A 269 -18.12 7.19 0.59
CA ARG A 269 -19.27 7.30 -0.33
C ARG A 269 -20.43 6.37 0.03
N LYS A 270 -20.12 5.23 0.65
CA LYS A 270 -21.08 4.12 0.85
C LYS A 270 -21.36 3.87 2.32
N TYR A 271 -20.40 4.16 3.19
CA TYR A 271 -20.51 3.87 4.60
C TYR A 271 -20.63 5.13 5.44
N LYS A 272 -21.17 4.97 6.66
CA LYS A 272 -21.19 6.04 7.67
C LYS A 272 -19.76 6.38 8.08
N ILE A 273 -19.54 7.62 8.50
CA ILE A 273 -18.22 8.16 8.92
C ILE A 273 -17.51 7.21 9.90
N PHE A 274 -18.22 6.71 10.92
CA PHE A 274 -17.64 5.80 11.91
C PHE A 274 -17.11 4.51 11.27
N THR A 275 -17.93 3.86 10.43
CA THR A 275 -17.54 2.65 9.71
C THR A 275 -16.36 2.90 8.75
N THR A 276 -16.34 4.05 8.07
CA THR A 276 -15.23 4.43 7.21
C THR A 276 -13.93 4.57 8.00
N ILE A 277 -13.97 5.26 9.14
CA ILE A 277 -12.80 5.43 10.03
C ILE A 277 -12.32 4.07 10.54
N PHE A 278 -13.24 3.23 11.00
CA PHE A 278 -12.93 1.92 11.55
C PHE A 278 -12.26 1.01 10.51
N ILE A 279 -12.83 0.86 9.32
CA ILE A 279 -12.24 0.00 8.27
C ILE A 279 -10.89 0.56 7.83
N SER A 280 -10.80 1.88 7.62
CA SER A 280 -9.54 2.53 7.21
C SER A 280 -8.41 2.31 8.21
N GLY A 281 -8.67 2.53 9.51
CA GLY A 281 -7.64 2.34 10.53
C GLY A 281 -7.22 0.88 10.71
N ILE A 282 -8.17 -0.07 10.70
CA ILE A 282 -7.82 -1.49 10.78
C ILE A 282 -6.96 -1.92 9.58
N LEU A 283 -7.30 -1.50 8.36
CA LEU A 283 -6.48 -1.82 7.19
C LEU A 283 -5.10 -1.16 7.24
N PHE A 284 -4.99 0.05 7.80
CA PHE A 284 -3.72 0.72 8.03
C PHE A 284 -2.85 -0.06 9.04
N GLY A 285 -3.44 -0.58 10.12
CA GLY A 285 -2.74 -1.48 11.03
C GLY A 285 -2.30 -2.77 10.35
N ILE A 286 -3.21 -3.48 9.69
CA ILE A 286 -2.94 -4.76 8.99
C ILE A 286 -1.81 -4.63 7.96
N ALA A 287 -1.68 -3.47 7.31
CA ALA A 287 -0.59 -3.22 6.37
C ALA A 287 0.81 -3.46 6.98
N HIS A 288 0.95 -3.27 8.30
CA HIS A 288 2.21 -3.45 9.02
C HIS A 288 2.56 -4.91 9.32
N ILE A 289 1.65 -5.88 9.06
CA ILE A 289 1.99 -7.31 9.11
C ILE A 289 3.13 -7.63 8.15
N ILE A 290 3.30 -6.83 7.08
CA ILE A 290 4.41 -7.00 6.15
C ILE A 290 5.78 -6.91 6.83
N ASN A 291 5.88 -6.23 7.97
CA ASN A 291 7.14 -6.11 8.68
C ASN A 291 7.63 -7.44 9.25
N PHE A 292 6.71 -8.30 9.70
CA PHE A 292 7.04 -9.68 10.04
C PHE A 292 7.34 -10.50 8.78
N LEU A 293 6.49 -10.42 7.76
CA LEU A 293 6.57 -11.30 6.58
C LEU A 293 7.78 -11.03 5.67
N ALA A 294 8.19 -9.76 5.54
CA ALA A 294 9.22 -9.33 4.61
C ALA A 294 10.55 -8.97 5.29
N PHE A 295 10.51 -8.53 6.55
CA PHE A 295 11.69 -8.04 7.27
C PHE A 295 11.99 -8.84 8.55
N SER A 296 11.26 -9.92 8.82
CA SER A 296 11.47 -10.83 9.95
C SER A 296 11.53 -10.11 11.31
N ILE A 297 10.79 -9.00 11.46
CA ILE A 297 10.64 -8.31 12.75
C ILE A 297 9.94 -9.24 13.74
N ASP A 298 10.33 -9.19 15.01
CA ASP A 298 9.73 -9.99 16.08
C ASP A 298 8.17 -10.01 16.02
N PRO A 299 7.53 -11.19 16.16
CA PRO A 299 6.07 -11.32 16.05
C PRO A 299 5.29 -10.48 17.06
N LEU A 300 5.74 -10.41 18.32
CA LEU A 300 5.04 -9.65 19.36
C LEU A 300 5.10 -8.15 19.03
N ASN A 301 6.28 -7.64 18.68
CA ASN A 301 6.45 -6.25 18.24
C ASN A 301 5.60 -5.94 17.00
N THR A 302 5.51 -6.86 16.04
CA THR A 302 4.67 -6.67 14.85
C THR A 302 3.18 -6.63 15.19
N ILE A 303 2.70 -7.53 16.06
CA ILE A 303 1.29 -7.53 16.51
C ILE A 303 0.97 -6.22 17.24
N LEU A 304 1.84 -5.78 18.14
CA LEU A 304 1.68 -4.51 18.84
C LEU A 304 1.67 -3.32 17.87
N GLN A 305 2.54 -3.36 16.85
CA GLN A 305 2.53 -2.39 15.75
C GLN A 305 1.22 -2.36 14.99
N VAL A 306 0.66 -3.51 14.60
CA VAL A 306 -0.66 -3.57 13.96
C VAL A 306 -1.73 -2.92 14.82
N ILE A 307 -1.70 -3.15 16.14
CA ILE A 307 -2.68 -2.60 17.09
C ILE A 307 -2.53 -1.09 17.22
N TYR A 308 -1.34 -0.57 17.56
CA TYR A 308 -1.18 0.87 17.77
C TYR A 308 -1.27 1.65 16.45
N ALA A 309 -0.80 1.09 15.33
CA ALA A 309 -0.99 1.70 14.02
C ALA A 309 -2.47 1.77 13.64
N SER A 310 -3.30 0.80 14.04
CA SER A 310 -4.76 0.90 13.84
C SER A 310 -5.36 2.11 14.56
N PHE A 311 -4.96 2.36 15.82
CA PHE A 311 -5.42 3.53 16.57
C PHE A 311 -4.96 4.85 15.95
N ILE A 312 -3.70 4.94 15.53
CA ILE A 312 -3.19 6.10 14.78
C ILE A 312 -3.96 6.26 13.45
N GLY A 313 -4.26 5.16 12.76
CA GLY A 313 -5.07 5.12 11.54
C GLY A 313 -6.49 5.65 11.74
N PHE A 314 -7.13 5.38 12.88
CA PHE A 314 -8.43 5.95 13.24
C PHE A 314 -8.33 7.47 13.37
N ALA A 315 -7.33 7.98 14.10
CA ALA A 315 -7.13 9.41 14.29
C ALA A 315 -6.86 10.13 12.95
N LEU A 316 -6.03 9.54 12.09
CA LEU A 316 -5.70 10.12 10.79
C LEU A 316 -6.87 10.08 9.80
N SER A 317 -7.68 9.01 9.82
CA SER A 317 -8.91 8.95 9.03
C SER A 317 -9.93 9.99 9.49
N TYR A 318 -10.08 10.19 10.80
CA TYR A 318 -10.91 11.26 11.35
C TYR A 318 -10.39 12.65 10.91
N MET A 319 -9.08 12.87 11.04
CA MET A 319 -8.41 14.11 10.63
C MET A 319 -8.67 14.42 9.16
N PHE A 320 -8.45 13.45 8.26
CA PHE A 320 -8.71 13.58 6.83
C PHE A 320 -10.16 13.97 6.54
N LEU A 321 -11.13 13.23 7.10
CA LEU A 321 -12.56 13.47 6.85
C LEU A 321 -13.04 14.83 7.38
N LYS A 322 -12.52 15.29 8.52
CA LYS A 322 -12.90 16.59 9.11
C LYS A 322 -12.19 17.77 8.47
N THR A 323 -10.94 17.61 8.08
CA THR A 323 -10.19 18.67 7.42
C THR A 323 -10.56 18.80 5.95
N LYS A 324 -11.06 17.72 5.32
CA LYS A 324 -11.26 17.58 3.87
C LYS A 324 -9.96 17.88 3.12
N SER A 325 -8.84 17.49 3.71
CA SER A 325 -7.49 17.72 3.22
C SER A 325 -6.62 16.54 3.61
N LEU A 326 -5.73 16.16 2.71
CA LEU A 326 -4.73 15.12 2.95
C LEU A 326 -3.45 15.66 3.61
N ILE A 327 -3.22 16.97 3.49
CA ILE A 327 -2.02 17.66 4.00
C ILE A 327 -1.78 17.49 5.51
N PRO A 328 -2.77 17.65 6.41
CA PRO A 328 -2.49 17.57 7.84
C PRO A 328 -2.08 16.16 8.27
N SER A 329 -2.66 15.10 7.67
CA SER A 329 -2.27 13.72 7.99
C SER A 329 -0.91 13.36 7.40
N MET A 330 -0.59 13.86 6.19
CA MET A 330 0.76 13.78 5.62
C MET A 330 1.81 14.41 6.52
N ILE A 331 1.57 15.65 6.99
CA ILE A 331 2.52 16.35 7.88
C ILE A 331 2.68 15.59 9.19
N PHE A 332 1.58 15.21 9.84
CA PHE A 332 1.64 14.43 11.08
C PHE A 332 2.47 13.16 10.90
N HIS A 333 2.12 12.36 9.88
CA HIS A 333 2.71 11.04 9.69
C HIS A 333 4.19 11.15 9.29
N TYR A 334 4.52 12.14 8.45
CA TYR A 334 5.88 12.47 8.07
C TYR A 334 6.75 12.80 9.28
N ILE A 335 6.30 13.75 10.11
CA ILE A 335 7.05 14.18 11.30
C ILE A 335 7.16 13.00 12.27
N PHE A 336 6.06 12.28 12.51
CA PHE A 336 6.10 11.10 13.38
C PHE A 336 7.15 10.10 12.91
N ASN A 337 7.21 9.76 11.63
CA ASN A 337 8.15 8.76 11.13
C ASN A 337 9.62 9.19 11.27
N ILE A 338 9.93 10.48 11.04
CA ILE A 338 11.29 11.02 11.24
C ILE A 338 11.70 10.92 12.71
N PHE A 339 10.84 11.39 13.60
CA PHE A 339 11.19 11.56 14.99
C PHE A 339 10.99 10.29 15.82
N ASN A 340 10.28 9.30 15.27
CA ASN A 340 10.05 8.01 15.91
C ASN A 340 11.36 7.36 16.39
N ILE A 341 12.44 7.45 15.61
CA ILE A 341 13.76 6.89 15.92
C ILE A 341 14.38 7.45 17.21
N ILE A 342 13.97 8.63 17.64
CA ILE A 342 14.45 9.26 18.89
C ILE A 342 13.59 8.81 20.07
N PHE A 343 12.30 8.59 19.85
CA PHE A 343 11.31 8.51 20.91
C PHE A 343 10.86 7.09 21.25
N THR A 344 10.95 6.13 20.31
CA THR A 344 10.50 4.74 20.54
C THR A 344 11.55 3.68 20.82
N PRO A 345 12.89 3.91 20.74
CA PRO A 345 13.84 2.95 21.27
C PRO A 345 13.85 3.04 22.81
N VAL A 346 12.86 2.36 23.39
CA VAL A 346 12.59 2.22 24.82
C VAL A 346 12.70 0.74 25.14
N SER A 347 13.50 0.37 26.13
CA SER A 347 13.54 -1.01 26.62
C SER A 347 12.57 -1.20 27.79
N PHE A 348 12.00 -2.39 27.90
CA PHE A 348 11.03 -2.75 28.92
C PHE A 348 11.48 -4.02 29.64
N ASP A 349 11.52 -3.97 30.97
CA ASP A 349 11.95 -5.11 31.78
C ASP A 349 10.94 -6.27 31.74
N LYS A 350 9.67 -5.98 31.42
CA LYS A 350 8.57 -6.96 31.38
C LYS A 350 7.76 -6.79 30.09
N PRO A 351 7.36 -7.89 29.42
CA PRO A 351 6.51 -7.83 28.23
C PRO A 351 5.18 -7.09 28.46
N LEU A 352 4.60 -7.20 29.67
CA LEU A 352 3.38 -6.48 30.02
C LEU A 352 3.53 -4.96 29.91
N LEU A 353 4.70 -4.41 30.29
CA LEU A 353 4.95 -2.97 30.22
C LEU A 353 5.06 -2.50 28.77
N LEU A 354 5.70 -3.29 27.90
CA LEU A 354 5.74 -3.05 26.45
C LEU A 354 4.33 -3.05 25.83
N ILE A 355 3.46 -3.99 26.24
CA ILE A 355 2.07 -4.06 25.77
C ILE A 355 1.30 -2.82 26.21
N ILE A 356 1.38 -2.44 27.49
CA ILE A 356 0.70 -1.24 28.01
C ILE A 356 1.21 0.01 27.29
N TYR A 357 2.52 0.16 27.15
CA TYR A 357 3.14 1.26 26.41
C TYR A 357 2.62 1.37 24.98
N SER A 358 2.67 0.26 24.23
CA SER A 358 2.28 0.22 22.82
C SER A 358 0.78 0.50 22.64
N VAL A 359 -0.07 -0.17 23.40
CA VAL A 359 -1.53 -0.09 23.22
C VAL A 359 -2.08 1.22 23.80
N ILE A 360 -1.63 1.64 24.98
CA ILE A 360 -2.21 2.78 25.69
C ILE A 360 -1.52 4.09 25.33
N PHE A 361 -0.18 4.14 25.44
CA PHE A 361 0.58 5.39 25.34
C PHE A 361 0.93 5.77 23.89
N ILE A 362 1.08 4.79 22.99
CA ILE A 362 1.21 5.07 21.54
C ILE A 362 -0.16 5.03 20.84
N GLY A 363 -1.03 4.09 21.23
CA GLY A 363 -2.32 3.85 20.57
C GLY A 363 -3.47 4.72 21.08
N ILE A 364 -4.12 4.26 22.16
CA ILE A 364 -5.44 4.75 22.59
C ILE A 364 -5.41 6.22 23.03
N ILE A 365 -4.48 6.60 23.90
CA ILE A 365 -4.44 7.97 24.44
C ILE A 365 -4.18 8.98 23.31
N PRO A 366 -3.12 8.86 22.49
CA PRO A 366 -2.90 9.76 21.36
C PRO A 366 -4.08 9.81 20.40
N MET A 367 -4.69 8.67 20.07
CA MET A 367 -5.87 8.64 19.21
C MET A 367 -6.99 9.54 19.74
N ILE A 368 -7.37 9.38 21.01
CA ILE A 368 -8.44 10.15 21.63
C ILE A 368 -8.09 11.65 21.62
N LEU A 369 -6.88 12.00 22.07
CA LEU A 369 -6.44 13.40 22.17
C LEU A 369 -6.38 14.08 20.80
N ILE A 370 -5.87 13.40 19.76
CA ILE A 370 -5.83 13.94 18.39
C ILE A 370 -7.24 14.14 17.85
N ILE A 371 -8.16 13.19 18.06
CA ILE A 371 -9.56 13.32 17.62
C ILE A 371 -10.22 14.53 18.29
N LEU A 372 -10.03 14.70 19.61
CA LEU A 372 -10.55 15.84 20.36
C LEU A 372 -9.96 17.17 19.87
N PHE A 373 -8.65 17.23 19.67
CA PHE A 373 -7.96 18.41 19.15
C PHE A 373 -8.51 18.84 17.79
N VAL A 374 -8.59 17.91 16.83
CA VAL A 374 -9.15 18.17 15.51
C VAL A 374 -10.60 18.63 15.60
N LYS A 375 -11.40 18.03 16.50
CA LYS A 375 -12.80 18.42 16.74
C LYS A 375 -12.90 19.87 17.22
N ILE A 376 -12.13 20.26 18.23
CA ILE A 376 -12.14 21.62 18.81
C ILE A 376 -11.76 22.68 17.77
N ILE A 377 -10.69 22.45 17.02
CA ILE A 377 -10.18 23.38 16.00
C ILE A 377 -11.17 23.56 14.82
N LYS A 378 -12.07 22.59 14.60
CA LYS A 378 -13.13 22.72 13.60
C LYS A 378 -14.36 23.42 14.15
N THR A 379 -14.81 23.10 15.36
CA THR A 379 -15.98 23.76 15.98
C THR A 379 -15.77 25.27 16.10
N LYS A 380 -14.58 25.73 16.53
CA LYS A 380 -14.27 27.16 16.67
C LYS A 380 -14.32 27.95 15.35
N VAL A 381 -14.13 27.29 14.20
CA VAL A 381 -14.15 27.97 12.89
C VAL A 381 -15.55 28.12 12.32
N ASN A 382 -16.47 27.21 12.62
CA ASN A 382 -17.87 27.38 12.22
C ASN A 382 -18.49 28.56 12.98
N LEU A 383 -18.26 28.67 14.29
CA LEU A 383 -18.73 29.79 15.10
C LEU A 383 -18.24 31.16 14.61
N LYS A 384 -17.00 31.26 14.11
CA LYS A 384 -16.45 32.50 13.52
C LYS A 384 -17.00 32.84 12.14
N ARG A 385 -17.57 31.88 11.40
CA ARG A 385 -18.20 32.14 10.11
C ARG A 385 -19.67 32.50 10.22
N ASP A 386 -20.32 32.06 11.29
CA ASP A 386 -21.74 32.34 11.55
C ASP A 386 -21.93 33.66 12.34
N SER A 387 -20.85 34.37 12.68
CA SER A 387 -20.83 35.64 13.42
C SER A 387 -20.31 36.83 12.60
N ILE A 388 -20.15 36.65 11.29
CA ILE A 388 -19.86 37.67 10.27
C ILE A 388 -20.99 37.60 9.26
#